data_AF-A0A1A3FQG5-F1
#
_entry.id   AF-A0A1A3FQG5-F1
#
_cell.length_a   1.000
_cell.length_b   1.000
_cell.length_c   1.000
_cell.angle_alpha   90.00
_cell.angle_beta   90.00
_cell.angle_gamma   90.00
#
_symmetry.space_group_name_H-M   'P 1'
#
loop_
_entity.id
_entity.type
_entity.pdbx_description
1 polymer ?
#
loop_
_entity_poly.entity_id
_entity_poly.type
_entity_poly.pdbx_seq_one_letter_code
_entity_poly.pdbx_strand_id
1 'polypeptide(L)'
;MMTGEQYKNSLRDGRRVYQDGKLVADMDTDPLLAPALDAVAAGYDQYYRPDGDAVNPLVEAPRSVAELRDRVPILTSMDLLLNVTYQSLMTLVVAAARLADAHPEYVARINSYVAQARRDDIRIAECITDSKGDRSKAPAAQDDADQYVRVVARRDDGVVIRGAKLHISAAPFAHHLMVMPTKSMKPGEEDYAIACAVPVNAPGVHVISRTVQARGGDERDYPVSARRSMPDGFVIFDDVFVPTEHVFLDGVAAQAGIFAHSLGLWERLGGTAVMVEQADEMVGLAQLMAEANGTARVSHIREKIDEMMIHATNLRAGMEAAISNAHTTPEGYYYPDDLYTNATKYLGAANFNLMIRHLHDIAGGGVITTPSMADLDNPDIGPQLRKYLTGAADVSGDARAKLFHAIRDTTADSYGGWHLVTNVQSGGGLFAQRLVTRKHYDMERAKRLARHAAALD
;
A
#
# COMPACT_ATOMS: atom_id res chain seq x y z
N MET A 1 6.66 24.06 1.63
CA MET A 1 6.54 22.72 0.99
C MET A 1 7.55 22.59 -0.14
N MET A 2 7.96 21.37 -0.49
CA MET A 2 8.85 21.14 -1.64
C MET A 2 8.07 21.15 -2.95
N THR A 3 8.67 21.63 -4.03
CA THR A 3 8.23 21.33 -5.41
C THR A 3 8.68 19.92 -5.83
N GLY A 4 8.12 19.38 -6.90
CA GLY A 4 8.53 18.11 -7.49
C GLY A 4 10.02 18.10 -7.88
N GLU A 5 10.53 19.22 -8.40
CA GLU A 5 11.96 19.38 -8.71
C GLU A 5 12.83 19.39 -7.45
N GLN A 6 12.42 20.11 -6.40
CA GLN A 6 13.12 20.12 -5.11
C GLN A 6 13.16 18.71 -4.49
N TYR A 7 12.06 17.97 -4.60
CA TYR A 7 11.98 16.57 -4.17
C TYR A 7 12.95 15.69 -4.96
N LYS A 8 12.96 15.73 -6.29
CA LYS A 8 13.91 14.93 -7.08
C LYS A 8 15.36 15.23 -6.71
N ASN A 9 15.68 16.52 -6.54
CA ASN A 9 17.01 16.95 -6.12
C ASN A 9 17.37 16.48 -4.71
N SER A 10 16.41 16.39 -3.78
CA SER A 10 16.65 15.90 -2.41
C SER A 10 17.07 14.42 -2.39
N LEU A 11 16.69 13.63 -3.41
CA LEU A 11 17.09 12.22 -3.50
C LEU A 11 18.48 12.00 -4.08
N ARG A 12 19.16 13.05 -4.56
CA ARG A 12 20.56 13.00 -5.02
C ARG A 12 21.53 13.11 -3.86
N ASP A 13 21.35 12.22 -2.88
CA ASP A 13 21.94 12.29 -1.54
C ASP A 13 22.95 11.17 -1.25
N GLY A 14 23.36 10.44 -2.30
CA GLY A 14 24.31 9.33 -2.21
C GLY A 14 23.71 8.01 -1.71
N ARG A 15 22.37 7.92 -1.57
CA ARG A 15 21.69 6.67 -1.22
C ARG A 15 22.09 5.50 -2.12
N ARG A 16 22.08 4.30 -1.54
CA ARG A 16 22.46 3.07 -2.24
C ARG A 16 21.23 2.28 -2.65
N VAL A 17 20.68 2.66 -3.81
CA VAL A 17 19.57 1.95 -4.46
C VAL A 17 20.13 1.02 -5.54
N TYR A 18 19.75 -0.25 -5.48
CA TYR A 18 20.15 -1.27 -6.45
C TYR A 18 18.95 -1.71 -7.27
N GLN A 19 19.12 -1.85 -8.58
CA GLN A 19 18.10 -2.36 -9.50
C GLN A 19 18.79 -3.28 -10.51
N ASP A 20 18.23 -4.47 -10.74
CA ASP A 20 18.74 -5.47 -11.69
C ASP A 20 20.26 -5.75 -11.57
N GLY A 21 20.74 -5.86 -10.32
CA GLY A 21 22.13 -6.19 -10.00
C GLY A 21 23.11 -5.01 -10.12
N LYS A 22 22.64 -3.79 -10.36
CA LYS A 22 23.47 -2.59 -10.49
C LYS A 22 23.10 -1.56 -9.44
N LEU A 23 24.10 -0.80 -8.98
CA LEU A 23 23.86 0.43 -8.23
C LEU A 23 23.30 1.48 -9.21
N VAL A 24 22.14 2.04 -8.88
CA VAL A 24 21.50 3.10 -9.67
C VAL A 24 22.28 4.39 -9.46
N ALA A 25 22.77 4.98 -10.55
CA ALA A 25 23.53 6.24 -10.49
C ALA A 25 22.62 7.47 -10.35
N ASP A 26 21.50 7.49 -11.08
CA ASP A 26 20.48 8.53 -11.00
C ASP A 26 19.10 7.92 -11.29
N MET A 27 18.18 8.03 -10.34
CA MET A 27 16.81 7.49 -10.48
C MET A 27 15.98 8.27 -11.51
N ASP A 28 16.33 9.53 -11.77
CA ASP A 28 15.62 10.42 -12.71
C ASP A 28 15.88 10.06 -14.18
N THR A 29 16.98 9.35 -14.45
CA THR A 29 17.34 8.89 -15.80
C THR A 29 17.24 7.38 -15.97
N ASP A 30 16.95 6.64 -14.90
CA ASP A 30 16.74 5.20 -14.95
C ASP A 30 15.34 4.90 -15.52
N PRO A 31 15.21 4.21 -16.67
CA PRO A 31 13.93 4.02 -17.34
C PRO A 31 12.91 3.19 -16.53
N LEU A 32 13.36 2.46 -15.51
CA LEU A 32 12.51 1.64 -14.65
C LEU A 32 12.04 2.36 -13.39
N LEU A 33 12.68 3.48 -13.03
CA LEU A 33 12.39 4.25 -11.82
C LEU A 33 11.87 5.66 -12.13
N ALA A 34 12.33 6.29 -13.21
CA ALA A 34 11.97 7.66 -13.58
C ALA A 34 10.45 7.86 -13.68
N PRO A 35 9.65 6.98 -14.33
CA PRO A 35 8.19 7.18 -14.41
C PRO A 35 7.50 7.23 -13.04
N ALA A 36 7.92 6.36 -12.11
CA ALA A 36 7.36 6.34 -10.77
C ALA A 36 7.87 7.53 -9.92
N LEU A 37 9.14 7.94 -10.11
CA LEU A 37 9.69 9.15 -9.50
C LEU A 37 8.94 10.41 -9.97
N ASP A 38 8.63 10.50 -11.27
CA ASP A 38 7.83 11.57 -11.87
C ASP A 38 6.43 11.63 -11.26
N ALA A 39 5.79 10.48 -11.03
CA ALA A 39 4.49 10.43 -10.38
C ALA A 39 4.52 11.00 -8.96
N VAL A 40 5.56 10.70 -8.17
CA VAL A 40 5.72 11.30 -6.83
C VAL A 40 6.02 12.80 -6.92
N ALA A 41 6.87 13.22 -7.86
CA ALA A 41 7.19 14.63 -8.09
C ALA A 41 5.94 15.43 -8.50
N ALA A 42 5.10 14.89 -9.37
CA ALA A 42 3.81 15.48 -9.74
C ALA A 42 2.87 15.61 -8.53
N GLY A 43 2.90 14.64 -7.60
CA GLY A 43 2.18 14.73 -6.33
C GLY A 43 2.66 15.91 -5.47
N TYR A 44 3.97 16.16 -5.40
CA TYR A 44 4.50 17.37 -4.75
C TYR A 44 3.99 18.65 -5.41
N ASP A 45 4.07 18.76 -6.73
CA ASP A 45 3.61 19.94 -7.47
C ASP A 45 2.11 20.18 -7.33
N GLN A 46 1.29 19.11 -7.31
CA GLN A 46 -0.15 19.20 -7.15
C GLN A 46 -0.57 19.82 -5.82
N TYR A 47 0.15 19.52 -4.73
CA TYR A 47 -0.18 20.00 -3.39
C TYR A 47 0.74 21.13 -2.91
N TYR A 48 1.64 21.60 -3.77
CA TYR A 48 2.60 22.64 -3.43
C TYR A 48 1.91 23.92 -2.96
N ARG A 49 2.43 24.48 -1.88
CA ARG A 49 2.05 25.79 -1.36
C ARG A 49 3.32 26.61 -1.11
N PRO A 50 3.39 27.86 -1.61
CA PRO A 50 4.59 28.68 -1.54
C PRO A 50 4.84 29.33 -0.18
N ASP A 51 3.87 29.30 0.75
CA ASP A 51 4.02 29.93 2.06
C ASP A 51 5.13 29.26 2.88
N GLY A 52 5.93 30.06 3.59
CA GLY A 52 7.14 29.58 4.28
C GLY A 52 6.87 28.62 5.44
N ASP A 53 5.66 28.63 5.99
CA ASP A 53 5.17 27.74 7.05
C ASP A 53 4.14 26.71 6.53
N ALA A 54 3.95 26.62 5.21
CA ALA A 54 3.01 25.66 4.63
C ALA A 54 3.46 24.22 4.91
N VAL A 55 2.53 23.44 5.44
CA VAL A 55 2.63 21.99 5.60
C VAL A 55 1.66 21.31 4.66
N ASN A 56 1.99 20.09 4.24
CA ASN A 56 1.12 19.31 3.40
C ASN A 56 -0.23 19.04 4.13
N PRO A 57 -1.37 19.49 3.60
CA PRO A 57 -2.66 19.35 4.29
C PRO A 57 -3.14 17.88 4.34
N LEU A 58 -2.52 17.01 3.54
CA LEU A 58 -2.92 15.62 3.43
C LEU A 58 -2.38 14.75 4.56
N VAL A 59 -1.39 15.22 5.32
CA VAL A 59 -0.78 14.46 6.43
C VAL A 59 -1.38 14.79 7.80
N GLU A 60 -2.69 15.06 7.84
CA GLU A 60 -3.44 15.38 9.07
C GLU A 60 -4.47 14.31 9.43
N ALA A 61 -4.56 13.99 10.72
CA ALA A 61 -5.54 13.05 11.25
C ALA A 61 -6.95 13.66 11.22
N PRO A 62 -7.98 12.91 10.77
CA PRO A 62 -9.37 13.37 10.82
C PRO A 62 -9.86 13.45 12.27
N ARG A 63 -10.68 14.46 12.58
CA ARG A 63 -11.23 14.75 13.91
C ARG A 63 -12.73 14.52 14.03
N SER A 64 -13.36 14.04 12.98
CA SER A 64 -14.77 13.67 12.98
C SER A 64 -15.03 12.52 11.98
N VAL A 65 -16.18 11.85 12.14
CA VAL A 65 -16.65 10.87 11.15
C VAL A 65 -16.83 11.51 9.77
N ALA A 66 -17.26 12.78 9.71
CA ALA A 66 -17.40 13.51 8.46
C ALA A 66 -16.04 13.72 7.79
N GLU A 67 -15.03 14.20 8.53
CA GLU A 67 -13.67 14.34 8.00
C GLU A 67 -13.04 13.01 7.59
N LEU A 68 -13.33 11.93 8.33
CA LEU A 68 -12.89 10.58 7.95
C LEU A 68 -13.52 10.13 6.62
N ARG A 69 -14.81 10.44 6.40
CA ARG A 69 -15.49 10.17 5.13
C ARG A 69 -14.90 11.00 3.99
N ASP A 70 -14.71 12.30 4.22
CA ASP A 70 -14.15 13.22 3.22
C ASP A 70 -12.69 12.88 2.87
N ARG A 71 -12.01 12.09 3.71
CA ARG A 71 -10.66 11.60 3.47
C ARG A 71 -10.59 10.50 2.40
N VAL A 72 -11.65 9.70 2.20
CA VAL A 72 -11.67 8.57 1.26
C VAL A 72 -11.28 8.98 -0.18
N PRO A 73 -11.92 9.96 -0.82
CA PRO A 73 -11.54 10.37 -2.19
C PRO A 73 -10.15 11.00 -2.26
N ILE A 74 -9.65 11.54 -1.14
CA ILE A 74 -8.30 12.07 -1.07
C ILE A 74 -7.29 10.92 -1.09
N LEU A 75 -7.51 9.87 -0.28
CA LEU A 75 -6.61 8.71 -0.19
C LEU A 75 -6.42 8.01 -1.55
N THR A 76 -7.47 7.95 -2.36
CA THR A 76 -7.40 7.36 -3.70
C THR A 76 -6.76 8.28 -4.75
N SER A 77 -6.70 9.59 -4.49
CA SER A 77 -6.00 10.57 -5.33
C SER A 77 -4.49 10.67 -5.03
N MET A 78 -4.05 10.20 -3.87
CA MET A 78 -2.64 10.26 -3.45
C MET A 78 -1.77 9.29 -4.25
N ASP A 79 -0.53 9.68 -4.51
CA ASP A 79 0.51 8.71 -4.87
C ASP A 79 0.75 7.73 -3.71
N LEU A 80 1.21 6.50 -4.01
CA LEU A 80 1.38 5.44 -3.00
C LEU A 80 2.29 5.90 -1.85
N LEU A 81 3.35 6.65 -2.16
CA LEU A 81 4.32 7.08 -1.15
C LEU A 81 3.74 8.19 -0.25
N LEU A 82 2.89 9.09 -0.76
CA LEU A 82 2.16 10.05 0.09
C LEU A 82 1.23 9.33 1.06
N ASN A 83 0.50 8.33 0.58
CA ASN A 83 -0.42 7.55 1.40
C ASN A 83 0.34 6.81 2.52
N VAL A 84 1.45 6.15 2.19
CA VAL A 84 2.34 5.49 3.19
C VAL A 84 2.97 6.51 4.15
N THR A 85 3.32 7.71 3.67
CA THR A 85 3.82 8.80 4.52
C THR A 85 2.76 9.25 5.53
N TYR A 86 1.52 9.45 5.08
CA TYR A 86 0.39 9.76 5.95
C TYR A 86 0.21 8.67 7.02
N GLN A 87 0.13 7.40 6.61
CA GLN A 87 -0.04 6.27 7.52
C GLN A 87 1.09 6.17 8.55
N SER A 88 2.34 6.40 8.14
CA SER A 88 3.52 6.43 9.03
C SER A 88 3.40 7.50 10.12
N LEU A 89 3.05 8.74 9.73
CA LEU A 89 2.92 9.84 10.69
C LEU A 89 1.75 9.62 11.64
N MET A 90 0.62 9.12 11.14
CA MET A 90 -0.54 8.83 11.99
C MET A 90 -0.25 7.67 12.96
N THR A 91 0.51 6.67 12.53
CA THR A 91 0.97 5.56 13.39
C THR A 91 1.77 6.08 14.57
N LEU A 92 2.72 6.98 14.32
CA LEU A 92 3.55 7.59 15.36
C LEU A 92 2.73 8.40 16.35
N VAL A 93 1.79 9.23 15.88
CA VAL A 93 0.91 10.03 16.75
C VAL A 93 0.11 9.13 17.70
N VAL A 94 -0.46 8.03 17.20
CA VAL A 94 -1.21 7.08 18.04
C VAL A 94 -0.29 6.28 18.97
N ALA A 95 0.92 5.91 18.50
CA ALA A 95 1.89 5.19 19.33
C ALA A 95 2.37 6.06 20.51
N ALA A 96 2.64 7.35 20.28
CA ALA A 96 3.05 8.30 21.31
C ALA A 96 2.03 8.38 22.45
N ALA A 97 0.74 8.52 22.12
CA ALA A 97 -0.32 8.51 23.11
C ALA A 97 -0.34 7.25 23.98
N ARG A 98 -0.18 6.08 23.35
CA ARG A 98 -0.17 4.78 24.06
C ARG A 98 1.07 4.56 24.93
N LEU A 99 2.14 5.31 24.67
CA LEU A 99 3.39 5.27 25.43
C LEU A 99 3.43 6.30 26.56
N ALA A 100 2.53 7.29 26.58
CA ALA A 100 2.63 8.48 27.43
C ALA A 100 2.79 8.19 28.93
N ASP A 101 2.05 7.23 29.47
CA ASP A 101 2.09 6.91 30.90
C ASP A 101 3.34 6.11 31.30
N ALA A 102 3.89 5.31 30.39
CA ALA A 102 4.93 4.34 30.69
C ALA A 102 6.34 4.78 30.24
N HIS A 103 6.43 5.49 29.11
CA HIS A 103 7.69 5.87 28.45
C HIS A 103 7.58 7.28 27.81
N PRO A 104 7.39 8.33 28.63
CA PRO A 104 7.20 9.70 28.15
C PRO A 104 8.39 10.26 27.32
N GLU A 105 9.59 9.70 27.49
CA GLU A 105 10.77 10.07 26.72
C GLU A 105 10.62 9.77 25.22
N TYR A 106 9.94 8.69 24.85
CA TYR A 106 9.67 8.38 23.44
C TYR A 106 8.61 9.31 22.85
N VAL A 107 7.64 9.76 23.66
CA VAL A 107 6.60 10.70 23.22
C VAL A 107 7.22 12.02 22.76
N ALA A 108 8.17 12.56 23.52
CA ALA A 108 8.86 13.79 23.14
C ALA A 108 9.60 13.66 21.80
N ARG A 109 10.30 12.54 21.59
CA ARG A 109 11.04 12.25 20.35
C ARG A 109 10.09 12.08 19.16
N ILE A 110 9.02 11.31 19.33
CA ILE A 110 8.01 11.10 18.29
C ILE A 110 7.38 12.44 17.88
N ASN A 111 6.93 13.26 18.84
CA ASN A 111 6.32 14.55 18.55
C ASN A 111 7.28 15.50 17.81
N SER A 112 8.55 15.52 18.23
CA SER A 112 9.60 16.30 17.57
C SER A 112 9.79 15.84 16.11
N TYR A 113 9.91 14.53 15.89
CA TYR A 113 10.09 13.94 14.57
C TYR A 113 8.88 14.20 13.66
N VAL A 114 7.64 13.99 14.14
CA VAL A 114 6.43 14.25 13.35
C VAL A 114 6.34 15.72 12.97
N ALA A 115 6.63 16.64 13.89
CA ALA A 115 6.63 18.07 13.61
C ALA A 115 7.71 18.45 12.59
N GLN A 116 8.89 17.85 12.69
CA GLN A 116 9.98 18.05 11.72
C GLN A 116 9.59 17.51 10.34
N ALA A 117 9.14 16.26 10.25
CA ALA A 117 8.78 15.63 8.98
C ALA A 117 7.70 16.41 8.22
N ARG A 118 6.73 16.99 8.94
CA ARG A 118 5.70 17.87 8.36
C ARG A 118 6.25 19.19 7.84
N ARG A 119 7.18 19.82 8.58
CA ARG A 119 7.83 21.08 8.18
C ARG A 119 8.74 20.88 6.97
N ASP A 120 9.51 19.80 7.01
CA ASP A 120 10.50 19.47 5.97
C ASP A 120 9.84 18.81 4.75
N ASP A 121 8.53 18.48 4.84
CA ASP A 121 7.72 17.90 3.75
C ASP A 121 8.33 16.61 3.18
N ILE A 122 8.91 15.78 4.06
CA ILE A 122 9.58 14.53 3.68
C ILE A 122 8.60 13.40 3.42
N ARG A 123 8.97 12.51 2.50
CA ARG A 123 8.33 11.20 2.31
C ARG A 123 8.92 10.12 3.20
N ILE A 124 8.06 9.25 3.71
CA ILE A 124 8.40 8.17 4.63
C ILE A 124 7.84 6.85 4.08
N ALA A 125 8.67 5.80 4.07
CA ALA A 125 8.24 4.43 3.75
C ALA A 125 8.20 3.56 5.02
N GLU A 126 7.22 2.66 5.09
CA GLU A 126 6.97 1.82 6.27
C GLU A 126 7.79 0.54 6.24
N CYS A 127 8.74 0.42 7.17
CA CYS A 127 9.65 -0.72 7.29
C CYS A 127 9.22 -1.67 8.42
N ILE A 128 8.17 -2.46 8.15
CA ILE A 128 7.58 -3.36 9.15
C ILE A 128 8.03 -4.82 9.02
N THR A 129 7.85 -5.43 7.84
CA THR A 129 7.99 -6.89 7.68
C THR A 129 9.46 -7.30 7.65
N ASP A 130 9.91 -8.04 8.65
CA ASP A 130 11.26 -8.64 8.66
C ASP A 130 11.41 -9.76 7.62
N SER A 131 12.65 -10.20 7.36
CA SER A 131 12.90 -11.37 6.51
C SER A 131 12.31 -12.66 7.09
N LYS A 132 12.24 -12.75 8.43
CA LYS A 132 11.59 -13.80 9.24
C LYS A 132 12.25 -15.18 9.20
N GLY A 133 13.34 -15.38 8.46
CA GLY A 133 14.14 -16.62 8.49
C GLY A 133 13.32 -17.92 8.43
N ASP A 134 13.56 -18.84 9.35
CA ASP A 134 12.71 -20.02 9.54
C ASP A 134 11.44 -19.62 10.30
N ARG A 135 10.28 -19.75 9.63
CA ARG A 135 8.99 -19.29 10.16
C ARG A 135 8.49 -20.16 11.33
N SER A 136 9.10 -21.32 11.57
CA SER A 136 8.82 -22.17 12.74
C SER A 136 9.52 -21.68 14.01
N LYS A 137 10.54 -20.82 13.89
CA LYS A 137 11.35 -20.32 15.00
C LYS A 137 10.95 -18.90 15.39
N ALA A 138 11.08 -18.57 16.68
CA ALA A 138 10.94 -17.20 17.17
C ALA A 138 12.17 -16.35 16.77
N PRO A 139 12.09 -15.00 16.78
CA PRO A 139 13.22 -14.11 16.51
C PRO A 139 14.51 -14.50 17.23
N ALA A 140 14.49 -14.65 18.56
CA ALA A 140 15.67 -15.02 19.34
C ALA A 140 16.17 -16.47 19.12
N ALA A 141 15.40 -17.29 18.40
CA ALA A 141 15.74 -18.68 18.11
C ALA A 141 16.19 -18.90 16.65
N GLN A 142 16.26 -17.85 15.83
CA GLN A 142 16.78 -17.96 14.47
C GLN A 142 18.27 -18.35 14.50
N ASP A 143 18.71 -19.15 13.52
CA ASP A 143 20.12 -19.56 13.43
C ASP A 143 21.01 -18.34 13.10
N ASP A 144 20.43 -17.39 12.37
CA ASP A 144 20.99 -16.06 12.14
C ASP A 144 20.08 -15.03 12.81
N ALA A 145 20.62 -14.31 13.80
CA ALA A 145 19.89 -13.31 14.57
C ALA A 145 19.42 -12.13 13.70
N ASP A 146 20.03 -11.89 12.54
CA ASP A 146 19.74 -10.75 11.68
C ASP A 146 18.53 -11.00 10.74
N GLN A 147 17.87 -12.16 10.88
CA GLN A 147 16.60 -12.48 10.22
C GLN A 147 15.41 -11.63 10.74
N TYR A 148 15.65 -10.87 11.80
CA TYR A 148 14.80 -9.79 12.27
C TYR A 148 15.69 -8.57 12.53
N VAL A 149 15.24 -7.38 12.18
CA VAL A 149 15.99 -6.17 12.52
C VAL A 149 16.13 -6.07 14.03
N ARG A 150 17.38 -5.91 14.50
CA ARG A 150 17.72 -5.85 15.91
C ARG A 150 18.76 -4.79 16.22
N VAL A 151 18.82 -4.37 17.47
CA VAL A 151 19.89 -3.55 18.02
C VAL A 151 21.11 -4.43 18.28
N VAL A 152 22.26 -4.09 17.67
CA VAL A 152 23.53 -4.81 17.85
C VAL A 152 24.47 -4.08 18.81
N ALA A 153 24.26 -2.78 19.02
CA ALA A 153 24.97 -1.98 20.01
C ALA A 153 24.10 -0.82 20.50
N ARG A 154 24.15 -0.54 21.80
CA ARG A 154 23.58 0.67 22.42
C ARG A 154 24.72 1.58 22.83
N ARG A 155 24.59 2.87 22.56
CA ARG A 155 25.58 3.91 22.82
C ARG A 155 24.90 5.07 23.54
N ASP A 156 25.71 5.97 24.09
CA ASP A 156 25.19 7.17 24.77
C ASP A 156 24.49 8.14 23.81
N ASP A 157 24.84 8.09 22.53
CA ASP A 157 24.32 8.96 21.46
C ASP A 157 23.28 8.29 20.55
N GLY A 158 23.02 6.99 20.70
CA GLY A 158 22.04 6.28 19.89
C GLY A 158 22.21 4.76 19.90
N VAL A 159 21.73 4.11 18.84
CA VAL A 159 21.81 2.65 18.66
C VAL A 159 22.40 2.30 17.30
N VAL A 160 22.93 1.08 17.18
CA VAL A 160 23.28 0.49 15.89
C VAL A 160 22.33 -0.67 15.62
N ILE A 161 21.69 -0.66 14.45
CA ILE A 161 20.75 -1.72 14.04
C ILE A 161 21.31 -2.55 12.89
N ARG A 162 20.92 -3.82 12.84
CA ARG A 162 21.26 -4.75 11.76
C ARG A 162 20.08 -5.65 11.41
N GLY A 163 19.94 -5.99 10.13
CA GLY A 163 18.94 -6.95 9.62
C GLY A 163 18.35 -6.50 8.30
N ALA A 164 17.14 -6.98 7.98
CA ALA A 164 16.45 -6.58 6.75
C ALA A 164 14.92 -6.48 6.89
N LYS A 165 14.33 -5.55 6.13
CA LYS A 165 12.88 -5.35 5.98
C LYS A 165 12.48 -5.57 4.53
N LEU A 166 11.43 -6.34 4.31
CA LEU A 166 11.03 -6.85 2.99
C LEU A 166 9.70 -6.26 2.54
N HIS A 167 9.55 -6.13 1.22
CA HIS A 167 8.31 -5.71 0.55
C HIS A 167 7.91 -4.27 0.92
N ILE A 168 8.90 -3.37 0.94
CA ILE A 168 8.72 -1.99 1.38
C ILE A 168 8.34 -1.12 0.20
N SER A 169 7.05 -0.88 0.05
CA SER A 169 6.49 -0.06 -1.02
C SER A 169 7.17 1.31 -1.09
N ALA A 170 7.59 1.71 -2.30
CA ALA A 170 8.22 2.99 -2.60
C ALA A 170 9.52 3.30 -1.82
N ALA A 171 10.18 2.30 -1.20
CA ALA A 171 11.40 2.52 -0.41
C ALA A 171 12.50 3.34 -1.12
N PRO A 172 12.79 3.13 -2.43
CA PRO A 172 13.83 3.92 -3.12
C PRO A 172 13.58 5.43 -3.12
N PHE A 173 12.31 5.83 -3.03
CA PHE A 173 11.83 7.19 -3.23
C PHE A 173 11.52 7.93 -1.94
N ALA A 174 11.53 7.23 -0.80
CA ALA A 174 11.36 7.85 0.50
C ALA A 174 12.60 8.67 0.89
N HIS A 175 12.43 9.63 1.79
CA HIS A 175 13.55 10.28 2.46
C HIS A 175 13.97 9.44 3.66
N HIS A 176 12.99 9.00 4.46
CA HIS A 176 13.20 8.19 5.66
C HIS A 176 12.46 6.84 5.60
N LEU A 177 13.03 5.85 6.28
CA LEU A 177 12.49 4.52 6.50
C LEU A 177 12.00 4.44 7.95
N MET A 178 10.71 4.21 8.15
CA MET A 178 10.11 4.03 9.47
C MET A 178 10.23 2.57 9.89
N VAL A 179 11.33 2.22 10.58
CA VAL A 179 11.59 0.86 11.05
C VAL A 179 10.74 0.58 12.27
N MET A 180 9.96 -0.50 12.24
CA MET A 180 9.10 -0.91 13.36
C MET A 180 9.16 -2.42 13.59
N PRO A 181 8.83 -2.91 14.80
CA PRO A 181 8.70 -4.34 15.06
C PRO A 181 7.55 -4.93 14.24
N THR A 182 7.76 -6.07 13.58
CA THR A 182 6.70 -6.72 12.76
C THR A 182 5.57 -7.32 13.59
N LYS A 183 5.80 -7.55 14.89
CA LYS A 183 4.89 -8.23 15.82
C LYS A 183 5.24 -7.88 17.27
N SER A 184 4.41 -8.30 18.21
CA SER A 184 4.76 -8.30 19.63
C SER A 184 6.00 -9.15 19.90
N MET A 185 6.89 -8.66 20.76
CA MET A 185 8.09 -9.35 21.21
C MET A 185 7.86 -9.98 22.59
N LYS A 186 8.54 -11.08 22.87
CA LYS A 186 8.51 -11.79 24.16
C LYS A 186 9.66 -11.34 25.06
N PRO A 187 9.61 -11.62 26.37
CA PRO A 187 10.80 -11.52 27.23
C PRO A 187 11.97 -12.32 26.64
N GLY A 188 13.16 -11.73 26.60
CA GLY A 188 14.34 -12.28 25.92
C GLY A 188 14.47 -11.87 24.44
N GLU A 189 13.53 -11.10 23.89
CA GLU A 189 13.56 -10.56 22.53
C GLU A 189 13.74 -9.02 22.52
N GLU A 190 14.33 -8.45 23.58
CA GLU A 190 14.46 -7.00 23.78
C GLU A 190 15.24 -6.32 22.64
N ASP A 191 16.27 -6.96 22.09
CA ASP A 191 17.04 -6.39 20.98
C ASP A 191 16.23 -6.23 19.68
N TYR A 192 15.12 -6.97 19.53
CA TYR A 192 14.21 -6.87 18.39
C TYR A 192 13.08 -5.85 18.63
N ALA A 193 12.97 -5.30 19.84
CA ALA A 193 11.96 -4.31 20.21
C ALA A 193 12.45 -2.89 19.88
N ILE A 194 12.63 -2.62 18.58
CA ILE A 194 13.15 -1.35 18.07
C ILE A 194 12.15 -0.68 17.11
N ALA A 195 11.82 0.58 17.38
CA ALA A 195 11.10 1.47 16.46
C ALA A 195 11.91 2.76 16.26
N CYS A 196 12.17 3.13 15.01
CA CYS A 196 13.00 4.30 14.71
C CYS A 196 12.81 4.82 13.27
N ALA A 197 13.30 6.04 13.01
CA ALA A 197 13.38 6.60 11.66
C ALA A 197 14.84 6.59 11.17
N VAL A 198 15.06 6.07 9.96
CA VAL A 198 16.38 5.95 9.34
C VAL A 198 16.39 6.66 7.99
N PRO A 199 17.25 7.66 7.75
CA PRO A 199 17.42 8.23 6.42
C PRO A 199 17.81 7.16 5.39
N VAL A 200 17.21 7.18 4.20
CA VAL A 200 17.49 6.19 3.13
C VAL A 200 18.97 6.25 2.69
N ASN A 201 19.62 7.40 2.82
CA ASN A 201 21.04 7.58 2.52
C ASN A 201 21.98 7.29 3.70
N ALA A 202 21.48 6.83 4.85
CA ALA A 202 22.34 6.52 5.98
C ALA A 202 23.39 5.45 5.60
N PRO A 203 24.65 5.59 6.03
CA PRO A 203 25.66 4.56 5.82
C PRO A 203 25.20 3.19 6.32
N GLY A 204 25.38 2.15 5.51
CA GLY A 204 24.90 0.79 5.80
C GLY A 204 23.49 0.49 5.31
N VAL A 205 22.72 1.47 4.83
CA VAL A 205 21.43 1.23 4.20
C VAL A 205 21.62 0.82 2.73
N HIS A 206 20.99 -0.29 2.34
CA HIS A 206 20.91 -0.73 0.95
C HIS A 206 19.46 -1.03 0.58
N VAL A 207 18.96 -0.41 -0.47
CA VAL A 207 17.61 -0.66 -0.99
C VAL A 207 17.72 -1.42 -2.30
N ILE A 208 17.32 -2.69 -2.31
CA ILE A 208 17.21 -3.47 -3.54
C ILE A 208 15.79 -3.29 -4.07
N SER A 209 15.68 -2.51 -5.12
CA SER A 209 14.42 -2.15 -5.77
C SER A 209 13.95 -3.26 -6.71
N ARG A 210 12.64 -3.50 -6.70
CA ARG A 210 11.93 -4.28 -7.70
C ARG A 210 10.73 -3.50 -8.20
N THR A 211 10.76 -3.09 -9.47
CA THR A 211 9.64 -2.42 -10.14
C THR A 211 8.76 -3.39 -10.93
N VAL A 212 7.53 -2.95 -11.18
CA VAL A 212 6.54 -3.56 -12.06
C VAL A 212 6.29 -2.70 -13.32
N GLN A 213 7.05 -1.60 -13.47
CA GLN A 213 7.10 -0.78 -14.67
C GLN A 213 7.45 -1.64 -15.91
N ALA A 214 6.77 -1.38 -17.02
CA ALA A 214 7.07 -2.02 -18.29
C ALA A 214 8.52 -1.74 -18.72
N ARG A 215 9.22 -2.76 -19.21
CA ARG A 215 10.66 -2.70 -19.52
C ARG A 215 10.98 -2.17 -20.92
N GLY A 216 10.02 -1.54 -21.58
CA GLY A 216 10.10 -1.04 -22.94
C GLY A 216 8.80 -1.29 -23.71
N GLY A 217 8.76 -0.80 -24.95
CA GLY A 217 7.55 -0.81 -25.78
C GLY A 217 6.82 0.52 -25.73
N ASP A 218 5.62 0.52 -26.29
CA ASP A 218 4.76 1.70 -26.36
C ASP A 218 3.95 1.83 -25.05
N GLU A 219 4.05 2.96 -24.34
CA GLU A 219 3.31 3.19 -23.10
C GLU A 219 1.79 3.14 -23.29
N ARG A 220 1.29 3.32 -24.52
CA ARG A 220 -0.14 3.19 -24.83
C ARG A 220 -0.65 1.75 -24.67
N ASP A 221 0.24 0.76 -24.67
CA ASP A 221 -0.07 -0.64 -24.34
C ASP A 221 -0.19 -0.86 -22.82
N TYR A 222 0.29 0.09 -22.01
CA TYR A 222 0.34 0.05 -20.55
C TYR A 222 -0.35 1.27 -19.93
N PRO A 223 -1.65 1.50 -20.22
CA PRO A 223 -2.31 2.77 -19.93
C PRO A 223 -2.42 3.11 -18.44
N VAL A 224 -2.22 2.13 -17.55
CA VAL A 224 -2.29 2.29 -16.09
C VAL A 224 -0.89 2.22 -15.48
N SER A 225 -0.15 1.14 -15.71
CA SER A 225 1.12 0.88 -15.03
C SER A 225 2.22 1.85 -15.43
N ALA A 226 2.19 2.39 -16.67
CA ALA A 226 3.14 3.42 -17.11
C ALA A 226 3.09 4.70 -16.26
N ARG A 227 1.99 4.92 -15.52
CA ARG A 227 1.76 6.14 -14.73
C ARG A 227 1.61 5.88 -13.23
N ARG A 228 1.19 4.67 -12.85
CA ARG A 228 0.82 4.32 -11.47
C ARG A 228 1.69 3.24 -10.85
N SER A 229 2.63 2.64 -11.60
CA SER A 229 3.53 1.66 -11.02
C SER A 229 4.44 2.30 -9.97
N MET A 230 4.77 1.53 -8.94
CA MET A 230 5.65 1.94 -7.86
C MET A 230 6.54 0.75 -7.49
N PRO A 231 7.86 0.93 -7.29
CA PRO A 231 8.74 -0.16 -6.92
C PRO A 231 8.57 -0.55 -5.45
N ASP A 232 8.84 -1.81 -5.16
CA ASP A 232 9.00 -2.34 -3.81
C ASP A 232 10.49 -2.49 -3.45
N GLY A 233 10.83 -2.29 -2.18
CA GLY A 233 12.18 -2.42 -1.67
C GLY A 233 12.38 -3.66 -0.80
N PHE A 234 13.52 -4.34 -1.01
CA PHE A 234 14.17 -5.14 0.02
C PHE A 234 15.24 -4.24 0.65
N VAL A 235 15.02 -3.89 1.91
CA VAL A 235 15.86 -2.91 2.64
C VAL A 235 16.77 -3.66 3.59
N ILE A 236 18.08 -3.51 3.42
CA ILE A 236 19.11 -4.06 4.31
C ILE A 236 19.65 -2.94 5.18
N PHE A 237 19.82 -3.24 6.46
CA PHE A 237 20.52 -2.43 7.44
C PHE A 237 21.80 -3.17 7.83
N ASP A 238 22.94 -2.72 7.33
CA ASP A 238 24.27 -3.24 7.65
C ASP A 238 24.96 -2.29 8.65
N ASP A 239 24.82 -2.56 9.94
CA ASP A 239 25.33 -1.74 11.05
C ASP A 239 25.01 -0.25 10.94
N VAL A 240 23.72 0.05 10.80
CA VAL A 240 23.23 1.42 10.64
C VAL A 240 23.12 2.09 12.00
N PHE A 241 23.84 3.20 12.18
CA PHE A 241 23.68 4.04 13.36
C PHE A 241 22.40 4.87 13.28
N VAL A 242 21.66 4.91 14.38
CA VAL A 242 20.42 5.68 14.55
C VAL A 242 20.58 6.57 15.77
N PRO A 243 20.51 7.90 15.62
CA PRO A 243 20.71 8.82 16.74
C PRO A 243 19.51 8.78 17.69
N THR A 244 19.75 9.09 18.97
CA THR A 244 18.75 8.99 20.04
C THR A 244 17.43 9.69 19.72
N GLU A 245 17.45 10.86 19.08
CA GLU A 245 16.26 11.62 18.69
C GLU A 245 15.36 10.91 17.68
N HIS A 246 15.87 9.94 16.93
CA HIS A 246 15.13 9.12 15.97
C HIS A 246 14.74 7.74 16.52
N VAL A 247 15.03 7.44 17.79
CA VAL A 247 14.64 6.20 18.47
C VAL A 247 13.34 6.39 19.23
N PHE A 248 12.28 5.72 18.77
CA PHE A 248 10.91 5.78 19.29
C PHE A 248 10.53 4.61 20.19
N LEU A 249 11.33 3.55 20.19
CA LEU A 249 11.26 2.42 21.12
C LEU A 249 12.60 1.67 21.06
N ASP A 250 13.21 1.35 22.20
CA ASP A 250 14.35 0.44 22.29
C ASP A 250 14.22 -0.45 23.53
N GLY A 251 14.36 -1.77 23.36
CA GLY A 251 14.50 -2.73 24.46
C GLY A 251 13.22 -3.05 25.22
N VAL A 252 12.11 -2.36 24.95
CA VAL A 252 10.87 -2.56 25.70
C VAL A 252 9.93 -3.55 24.99
N ALA A 253 10.23 -4.84 25.13
CA ALA A 253 9.56 -5.93 24.42
C ALA A 253 8.02 -5.93 24.58
N ALA A 254 7.52 -5.61 25.77
CA ALA A 254 6.09 -5.56 26.06
C ALA A 254 5.33 -4.49 25.25
N GLN A 255 6.02 -3.44 24.80
CA GLN A 255 5.48 -2.32 24.04
C GLN A 255 5.69 -2.47 22.52
N ALA A 256 6.47 -3.45 22.07
CA ALA A 256 6.77 -3.65 20.64
C ALA A 256 5.51 -3.80 19.76
N GLY A 257 4.46 -4.44 20.31
CA GLY A 257 3.18 -4.60 19.61
C GLY A 257 2.38 -3.30 19.40
N ILE A 258 2.72 -2.21 20.10
CA ILE A 258 2.00 -0.92 19.98
C ILE A 258 2.10 -0.39 18.56
N PHE A 259 3.28 -0.37 17.96
CA PHE A 259 3.51 0.21 16.62
C PHE A 259 2.77 -0.55 15.52
N ALA A 260 2.89 -1.89 15.50
CA ALA A 260 2.18 -2.72 14.52
C ALA A 260 0.65 -2.59 14.64
N HIS A 261 0.12 -2.44 15.86
CA HIS A 261 -1.30 -2.18 16.05
C HIS A 261 -1.70 -0.78 15.58
N SER A 262 -0.96 0.25 15.98
CA SER A 262 -1.24 1.64 15.61
C SER A 262 -1.25 1.84 14.09
N LEU A 263 -0.35 1.16 13.37
CA LEU A 263 -0.32 1.17 11.91
C LEU A 263 -1.58 0.58 11.29
N GLY A 264 -2.03 -0.55 11.82
CA GLY A 264 -3.23 -1.23 11.35
C GLY A 264 -4.49 -0.35 11.41
N LEU A 265 -4.54 0.70 12.23
CA LEU A 265 -5.69 1.61 12.27
C LEU A 265 -5.79 2.48 11.00
N TRP A 266 -4.66 2.84 10.40
CA TRP A 266 -4.58 3.81 9.30
C TRP A 266 -4.42 3.13 7.94
N GLU A 267 -3.57 2.10 7.85
CA GLU A 267 -3.33 1.34 6.61
C GLU A 267 -4.62 0.71 6.06
N ARG A 268 -5.53 0.30 6.96
CA ARG A 268 -6.73 -0.45 6.58
C ARG A 268 -7.81 0.41 5.92
N LEU A 269 -7.92 1.71 6.25
CA LEU A 269 -8.85 2.60 5.53
C LEU A 269 -8.40 2.79 4.09
N GLY A 270 -7.13 3.15 3.90
CA GLY A 270 -6.54 3.35 2.57
C GLY A 270 -6.66 2.09 1.72
N GLY A 271 -6.29 0.93 2.28
CA GLY A 271 -6.41 -0.35 1.57
C GLY A 271 -7.86 -0.69 1.18
N THR A 272 -8.83 -0.44 2.06
CA THR A 272 -10.25 -0.69 1.75
C THR A 272 -10.78 0.26 0.68
N ALA A 273 -10.42 1.55 0.75
CA ALA A 273 -10.80 2.54 -0.25
C ALA A 273 -10.31 2.18 -1.65
N VAL A 274 -9.03 1.77 -1.76
CA VAL A 274 -8.44 1.32 -3.03
C VAL A 274 -9.14 0.05 -3.55
N MET A 275 -9.45 -0.92 -2.69
CA MET A 275 -10.17 -2.13 -3.09
C MET A 275 -11.58 -1.83 -3.63
N VAL A 276 -12.29 -0.85 -3.04
CA VAL A 276 -13.62 -0.43 -3.51
C VAL A 276 -13.53 0.17 -4.91
N GLU A 277 -12.60 1.10 -5.14
CA GLU A 277 -12.40 1.72 -6.45
C GLU A 277 -11.97 0.68 -7.50
N GLN A 278 -11.04 -0.21 -7.15
CA GLN A 278 -10.58 -1.26 -8.04
C GLN A 278 -11.71 -2.25 -8.42
N ALA A 279 -12.62 -2.56 -7.48
CA ALA A 279 -13.77 -3.41 -7.76
C ALA A 279 -14.75 -2.75 -8.75
N ASP A 280 -15.01 -1.45 -8.60
CA ASP A 280 -15.82 -0.67 -9.55
C ASP A 280 -15.18 -0.61 -10.94
N GLU A 281 -13.86 -0.37 -11.01
CA GLU A 281 -13.11 -0.34 -12.26
C GLU A 281 -13.23 -1.68 -12.99
N MET A 282 -13.07 -2.81 -12.29
CA MET A 282 -13.24 -4.14 -12.88
C MET A 282 -14.66 -4.39 -13.41
N VAL A 283 -15.69 -3.95 -12.69
CA VAL A 283 -17.08 -4.03 -13.17
C VAL A 283 -17.26 -3.20 -14.45
N GLY A 284 -16.74 -1.98 -14.48
CA GLY A 284 -16.79 -1.10 -15.64
C GLY A 284 -16.08 -1.71 -16.85
N LEU A 285 -14.87 -2.24 -16.67
CA LEU A 285 -14.12 -2.92 -17.73
C LEU A 285 -14.87 -4.15 -18.25
N ALA A 286 -15.49 -4.94 -17.37
CA ALA A 286 -16.28 -6.11 -17.76
C ALA A 286 -17.49 -5.72 -18.61
N GLN A 287 -18.24 -4.68 -18.18
CA GLN A 287 -19.39 -4.18 -18.92
C GLN A 287 -18.99 -3.60 -20.28
N LEU A 288 -17.99 -2.72 -20.33
CA LEU A 288 -17.48 -2.11 -21.56
C LEU A 288 -16.99 -3.17 -22.55
N MET A 289 -16.30 -4.21 -22.06
CA MET A 289 -15.82 -5.29 -22.91
C MET A 289 -16.96 -6.18 -23.40
N ALA A 290 -17.96 -6.49 -22.56
CA ALA A 290 -19.14 -7.23 -22.98
C ALA A 290 -19.94 -6.49 -24.06
N GLU A 291 -20.07 -5.17 -23.94
CA GLU A 291 -20.68 -4.31 -24.95
C GLU A 291 -19.86 -4.28 -26.24
N ALA A 292 -18.55 -4.07 -26.12
CA ALA A 292 -17.63 -4.09 -27.25
C ALA A 292 -17.63 -5.44 -27.98
N ASN A 293 -17.80 -6.55 -27.26
CA ASN A 293 -17.88 -7.88 -27.85
C ASN A 293 -19.29 -8.23 -28.39
N GLY A 294 -20.31 -7.41 -28.11
CA GLY A 294 -21.70 -7.68 -28.48
C GLY A 294 -22.36 -8.78 -27.64
N THR A 295 -21.76 -9.12 -26.49
CA THR A 295 -22.19 -10.21 -25.62
C THR A 295 -22.90 -9.74 -24.35
N ALA A 296 -23.12 -8.43 -24.18
CA ALA A 296 -23.78 -7.83 -23.02
C ALA A 296 -25.20 -8.38 -22.71
N ARG A 297 -25.87 -9.00 -23.70
CA ARG A 297 -27.19 -9.65 -23.50
C ARG A 297 -27.12 -11.15 -23.21
N VAL A 298 -25.95 -11.76 -23.30
CA VAL A 298 -25.75 -13.20 -23.10
C VAL A 298 -25.82 -13.53 -21.61
N SER A 299 -26.63 -14.52 -21.23
CA SER A 299 -26.93 -14.81 -19.82
C SER A 299 -25.69 -15.08 -18.97
N HIS A 300 -24.79 -15.97 -19.42
CA HIS A 300 -23.60 -16.32 -18.64
C HIS A 300 -22.54 -15.20 -18.56
N ILE A 301 -22.68 -14.12 -19.35
CA ILE A 301 -21.84 -12.92 -19.27
C ILE A 301 -22.46 -11.98 -18.24
N ARG A 302 -23.77 -11.74 -18.35
CA ARG A 302 -24.53 -10.93 -17.40
C ARG A 302 -24.41 -11.47 -15.98
N GLU A 303 -24.58 -12.77 -15.77
CA GLU A 303 -24.46 -13.39 -14.45
C GLU A 303 -23.11 -13.12 -13.78
N LYS A 304 -22.01 -13.14 -14.55
CA LYS A 304 -20.67 -12.81 -14.03
C LYS A 304 -20.54 -11.35 -13.64
N ILE A 305 -21.06 -10.44 -14.48
CA ILE A 305 -21.08 -9.00 -14.19
C ILE A 305 -21.95 -8.74 -12.97
N ASP A 306 -23.11 -9.39 -12.85
CA ASP A 306 -24.02 -9.30 -11.71
C ASP A 306 -23.30 -9.73 -10.41
N GLU A 307 -22.55 -10.85 -10.43
CA GLU A 307 -21.71 -11.28 -9.30
C GLU A 307 -20.63 -10.24 -8.94
N MET A 308 -19.96 -9.66 -9.94
CA MET A 308 -18.96 -8.61 -9.73
C MET A 308 -19.59 -7.34 -9.13
N MET A 309 -20.78 -6.93 -9.60
CA MET A 309 -21.54 -5.79 -9.07
C MET A 309 -21.96 -6.00 -7.62
N ILE A 310 -22.46 -7.20 -7.28
CA ILE A 310 -22.79 -7.56 -5.90
C ILE A 310 -21.55 -7.47 -5.01
N HIS A 311 -20.41 -7.97 -5.50
CA HIS A 311 -19.16 -7.91 -4.76
C HIS A 311 -18.70 -6.46 -4.52
N ALA A 312 -18.60 -5.64 -5.57
CA ALA A 312 -18.21 -4.24 -5.48
C ALA A 312 -19.15 -3.45 -4.55
N THR A 313 -20.46 -3.70 -4.63
CA THR A 313 -21.46 -3.08 -3.75
C THR A 313 -21.25 -3.46 -2.29
N ASN A 314 -20.96 -4.73 -2.00
CA ASN A 314 -20.68 -5.20 -0.64
C ASN A 314 -19.40 -4.58 -0.07
N LEU A 315 -18.36 -4.39 -0.90
CA LEU A 315 -17.15 -3.69 -0.46
C LEU A 315 -17.45 -2.24 -0.08
N ARG A 316 -18.21 -1.52 -0.91
CA ARG A 316 -18.62 -0.14 -0.61
C ARG A 316 -19.47 -0.06 0.65
N ALA A 317 -20.45 -0.95 0.81
CA ALA A 317 -21.28 -1.02 1.99
C ALA A 317 -20.45 -1.30 3.26
N GLY A 318 -19.48 -2.19 3.16
CA GLY A 318 -18.55 -2.50 4.25
C GLY A 318 -17.65 -1.33 4.63
N MET A 319 -17.16 -0.57 3.65
CA MET A 319 -16.40 0.67 3.89
C MET A 319 -17.26 1.74 4.57
N GLU A 320 -18.49 1.96 4.10
CA GLU A 320 -19.42 2.92 4.74
C GLU A 320 -19.79 2.50 6.17
N ALA A 321 -19.96 1.20 6.42
CA ALA A 321 -20.18 0.67 7.76
C ALA A 321 -18.95 0.93 8.65
N ALA A 322 -17.74 0.73 8.13
CA ALA A 322 -16.50 1.00 8.86
C ALA A 322 -16.35 2.49 9.23
N ILE A 323 -16.69 3.40 8.32
CA ILE A 323 -16.64 4.85 8.57
C ILE A 323 -17.74 5.26 9.54
N SER A 324 -18.97 4.80 9.33
CA SER A 324 -20.13 5.22 10.15
C SER A 324 -20.07 4.71 11.59
N ASN A 325 -19.31 3.64 11.85
CA ASN A 325 -19.05 3.10 13.19
C ASN A 325 -17.64 3.46 13.70
N ALA A 326 -16.99 4.48 13.11
CA ALA A 326 -15.64 4.88 13.49
C ALA A 326 -15.50 5.17 15.00
N HIS A 327 -14.31 4.89 15.52
CA HIS A 327 -13.96 5.12 16.92
C HIS A 327 -13.05 6.31 17.05
N THR A 328 -13.02 6.90 18.23
CA THR A 328 -12.15 8.03 18.56
C THR A 328 -10.98 7.56 19.43
N THR A 329 -9.77 8.06 19.17
CA THR A 329 -8.63 7.93 20.08
C THR A 329 -8.76 8.91 21.25
N PRO A 330 -8.04 8.73 22.38
CA PRO A 330 -8.07 9.71 23.48
C PRO A 330 -7.70 11.14 23.07
N GLU A 331 -6.94 11.31 21.99
CA GLU A 331 -6.49 12.59 21.43
C GLU A 331 -7.53 13.25 20.50
N GLY A 332 -8.67 12.59 20.29
CA GLY A 332 -9.77 13.09 19.46
C GLY A 332 -9.65 12.76 17.96
N TYR A 333 -8.78 11.82 17.56
CA TYR A 333 -8.67 11.40 16.16
C TYR A 333 -9.67 10.28 15.86
N TYR A 334 -10.22 10.28 14.65
CA TYR A 334 -11.16 9.25 14.20
C TYR A 334 -10.48 8.24 13.28
N TYR A 335 -10.78 6.96 13.48
CA TYR A 335 -10.32 5.86 12.65
C TYR A 335 -11.47 4.88 12.40
N PRO A 336 -11.48 4.16 11.26
CA PRO A 336 -12.61 3.30 10.91
C PRO A 336 -12.73 2.12 11.88
N ASP A 337 -13.94 1.58 12.00
CA ASP A 337 -14.20 0.40 12.83
C ASP A 337 -13.42 -0.83 12.37
N ASP A 338 -12.71 -1.47 13.31
CA ASP A 338 -11.85 -2.61 13.04
C ASP A 338 -12.62 -3.83 12.50
N LEU A 339 -13.81 -4.11 13.02
CA LEU A 339 -14.59 -5.28 12.63
C LEU A 339 -15.04 -5.16 11.17
N TYR A 340 -15.70 -4.06 10.84
CA TYR A 340 -16.20 -3.82 9.48
C TYR A 340 -15.06 -3.70 8.48
N THR A 341 -13.97 -3.02 8.83
CA THR A 341 -12.82 -2.86 7.94
C THR A 341 -12.17 -4.22 7.62
N ASN A 342 -11.90 -5.05 8.64
CA ASN A 342 -11.25 -6.34 8.42
C ASN A 342 -12.17 -7.36 7.73
N ALA A 343 -13.47 -7.35 8.02
CA ALA A 343 -14.43 -8.18 7.30
C ALA A 343 -14.52 -7.80 5.82
N THR A 344 -14.54 -6.49 5.52
CA THR A 344 -14.56 -5.97 4.14
C THR A 344 -13.29 -6.31 3.40
N LYS A 345 -12.12 -6.04 4.01
CA LYS A 345 -10.81 -6.37 3.43
C LYS A 345 -10.66 -7.87 3.16
N TYR A 346 -11.16 -8.72 4.05
CA TYR A 346 -11.20 -10.17 3.82
C TYR A 346 -12.03 -10.55 2.61
N LEU A 347 -13.24 -9.99 2.49
CA LEU A 347 -14.10 -10.28 1.34
C LEU A 347 -13.43 -9.83 0.03
N GLY A 348 -12.86 -8.63 0.01
CA GLY A 348 -12.13 -8.10 -1.15
C GLY A 348 -10.97 -9.01 -1.55
N ALA A 349 -10.07 -9.30 -0.61
CA ALA A 349 -8.90 -10.15 -0.85
C ALA A 349 -9.27 -11.59 -1.26
N ALA A 350 -10.31 -12.19 -0.64
CA ALA A 350 -10.71 -13.55 -0.93
C ALA A 350 -11.39 -13.73 -2.30
N ASN A 351 -11.97 -12.67 -2.85
CA ASN A 351 -12.71 -12.73 -4.12
C ASN A 351 -12.06 -11.93 -5.26
N PHE A 352 -10.98 -11.19 -5.00
CA PHE A 352 -10.29 -10.41 -6.03
C PHE A 352 -9.91 -11.26 -7.25
N ASN A 353 -9.28 -12.41 -7.02
CA ASN A 353 -8.88 -13.31 -8.10
C ASN A 353 -10.07 -13.93 -8.84
N LEU A 354 -11.22 -14.08 -8.16
CA LEU A 354 -12.47 -14.52 -8.78
C LEU A 354 -13.03 -13.44 -9.71
N MET A 355 -13.01 -12.17 -9.32
CA MET A 355 -13.39 -11.06 -10.19
C MET A 355 -12.51 -10.97 -11.43
N ILE A 356 -11.19 -11.12 -11.28
CA ILE A 356 -10.26 -11.16 -12.42
C ILE A 356 -10.56 -12.33 -13.34
N ARG A 357 -10.83 -13.53 -12.80
CA ARG A 357 -11.22 -14.69 -13.60
C ARG A 357 -12.46 -14.40 -14.43
N HIS A 358 -13.47 -13.76 -13.84
CA HIS A 358 -14.69 -13.36 -14.56
C HIS A 358 -14.38 -12.34 -15.65
N LEU A 359 -13.58 -11.31 -15.36
CA LEU A 359 -13.17 -10.31 -16.33
C LEU A 359 -12.40 -10.93 -17.52
N HIS A 360 -11.48 -11.85 -17.26
CA HIS A 360 -10.77 -12.59 -18.30
C HIS A 360 -11.70 -13.44 -19.17
N ASP A 361 -12.66 -14.14 -18.56
CA ASP A 361 -13.62 -14.97 -19.29
C ASP A 361 -14.55 -14.11 -20.17
N ILE A 362 -14.97 -12.94 -19.69
CA ILE A 362 -15.79 -11.98 -20.44
C ILE A 362 -14.99 -11.37 -21.61
N ALA A 363 -13.73 -11.02 -21.37
CA ALA A 363 -12.87 -10.38 -22.36
C ALA A 363 -12.39 -11.35 -23.45
N GLY A 364 -12.03 -12.58 -23.07
CA GLY A 364 -11.47 -13.59 -23.95
C GLY A 364 -9.98 -13.38 -24.27
N GLY A 365 -9.46 -14.18 -25.21
CA GLY A 365 -8.02 -14.26 -25.49
C GLY A 365 -7.36 -12.97 -26.00
N GLY A 366 -8.15 -12.00 -26.46
CA GLY A 366 -7.66 -10.68 -26.88
C GLY A 366 -6.88 -9.95 -25.78
N VAL A 367 -7.14 -10.24 -24.51
CA VAL A 367 -6.38 -9.69 -23.37
C VAL A 367 -4.87 -9.91 -23.54
N ILE A 368 -4.44 -11.04 -24.12
CA ILE A 368 -3.01 -11.35 -24.27
C ILE A 368 -2.50 -11.27 -25.72
N THR A 369 -3.40 -11.24 -26.70
CA THR A 369 -3.02 -11.28 -28.14
C THR A 369 -3.34 -10.01 -28.92
N THR A 370 -3.90 -8.97 -28.28
CA THR A 370 -4.18 -7.70 -28.96
C THR A 370 -2.88 -7.08 -29.48
N PRO A 371 -2.81 -6.64 -30.76
CA PRO A 371 -1.65 -5.94 -31.30
C PRO A 371 -1.28 -4.69 -30.49
N SER A 372 -0.01 -4.29 -30.56
CA SER A 372 0.40 -3.04 -29.92
C SER A 372 -0.30 -1.83 -30.55
N MET A 373 -0.38 -0.74 -29.80
CA MET A 373 -0.86 0.53 -30.33
C MET A 373 0.04 1.06 -31.46
N ALA A 374 1.33 0.72 -31.46
CA ALA A 374 2.23 1.02 -32.57
C ALA A 374 1.89 0.23 -33.86
N ASP A 375 1.46 -1.03 -33.74
CA ASP A 375 1.01 -1.82 -34.91
C ASP A 375 -0.22 -1.18 -35.57
N LEU A 376 -1.13 -0.62 -34.77
CA LEU A 376 -2.30 0.12 -35.26
C LEU A 376 -1.91 1.39 -36.02
N ASP A 377 -0.79 2.03 -35.68
CA ASP A 377 -0.31 3.24 -36.36
C ASP A 377 0.43 2.94 -37.67
N ASN A 378 0.78 1.68 -37.92
CA ASN A 378 1.46 1.28 -39.15
C ASN A 378 0.54 1.55 -40.37
N PRO A 379 1.01 2.32 -41.38
CA PRO A 379 0.18 2.71 -42.52
C PRO A 379 -0.22 1.51 -43.41
N ASP A 380 0.58 0.46 -43.44
CA ASP A 380 0.37 -0.71 -44.30
C ASP A 380 -0.62 -1.71 -43.67
N ILE A 381 -0.44 -2.06 -42.38
CA ILE A 381 -1.24 -3.08 -41.70
C ILE A 381 -2.32 -2.51 -40.77
N GLY A 382 -2.13 -1.30 -40.23
CA GLY A 382 -3.04 -0.65 -39.28
C GLY A 382 -4.50 -0.57 -39.74
N PRO A 383 -4.80 -0.23 -41.02
CA PRO A 383 -6.17 -0.29 -41.53
C PRO A 383 -6.81 -1.69 -41.45
N GLN A 384 -6.02 -2.74 -41.68
CA GLN A 384 -6.50 -4.13 -41.57
C GLN A 384 -6.70 -4.52 -40.10
N LEU A 385 -5.78 -4.14 -39.21
CA LEU A 385 -5.92 -4.41 -37.78
C LEU A 385 -7.19 -3.76 -37.21
N ARG A 386 -7.44 -2.48 -37.51
CA ARG A 386 -8.67 -1.79 -37.10
C ARG A 386 -9.93 -2.50 -37.59
N LYS A 387 -9.92 -2.99 -38.83
CA LYS A 387 -11.02 -3.77 -39.41
C LYS A 387 -11.24 -5.10 -38.66
N TYR A 388 -10.19 -5.84 -38.34
CA TYR A 388 -10.33 -7.16 -37.69
C TYR A 388 -10.53 -7.07 -36.17
N LEU A 389 -10.20 -5.93 -35.55
CA LEU A 389 -10.48 -5.64 -34.15
C LEU A 389 -11.90 -5.12 -33.90
N THR A 390 -12.69 -4.78 -34.92
CA THR A 390 -14.07 -4.31 -34.70
C THR A 390 -14.91 -5.38 -33.98
N GLY A 391 -15.75 -4.92 -33.06
CA GLY A 391 -16.64 -5.76 -32.27
C GLY A 391 -18.12 -5.52 -32.63
N ALA A 392 -18.95 -5.30 -31.61
CA ALA A 392 -20.32 -4.83 -31.79
C ALA A 392 -20.39 -3.52 -32.58
N ALA A 393 -21.59 -3.21 -33.11
CA ALA A 393 -21.85 -1.94 -33.78
C ALA A 393 -21.44 -0.77 -32.87
N ASP A 394 -20.85 0.27 -33.46
CA ASP A 394 -20.40 1.51 -32.81
C ASP A 394 -19.11 1.45 -31.97
N VAL A 395 -18.44 0.29 -31.86
CA VAL A 395 -17.10 0.20 -31.22
C VAL A 395 -15.98 0.07 -32.25
N SER A 396 -15.10 1.08 -32.29
CA SER A 396 -13.93 1.06 -33.17
C SER A 396 -12.88 0.04 -32.74
N GLY A 397 -12.07 -0.43 -33.69
CA GLY A 397 -10.94 -1.32 -33.40
C GLY A 397 -9.96 -0.71 -32.39
N ASP A 398 -9.67 0.60 -32.49
CA ASP A 398 -8.80 1.32 -31.55
C ASP A 398 -9.39 1.35 -30.13
N ALA A 399 -10.70 1.57 -29.99
CA ALA A 399 -11.35 1.58 -28.68
C ALA A 399 -11.30 0.20 -28.02
N ARG A 400 -11.59 -0.86 -28.80
CA ARG A 400 -11.52 -2.24 -28.30
C ARG A 400 -10.09 -2.66 -27.94
N ALA A 401 -9.10 -2.23 -28.72
CA ALA A 401 -7.68 -2.47 -28.40
C ALA A 401 -7.28 -1.83 -27.06
N LYS A 402 -7.69 -0.58 -26.82
CA LYS A 402 -7.44 0.11 -25.54
C LYS A 402 -8.07 -0.61 -24.34
N LEU A 403 -9.28 -1.15 -24.51
CA LEU A 403 -9.92 -1.95 -23.45
C LEU A 403 -9.12 -3.24 -23.16
N PHE A 404 -8.65 -3.94 -24.21
CA PHE A 404 -7.80 -5.11 -24.01
C PHE A 404 -6.49 -4.77 -23.30
N HIS A 405 -5.81 -3.69 -23.71
CA HIS A 405 -4.58 -3.23 -23.05
C HIS A 405 -4.81 -2.81 -21.60
N ALA A 406 -5.90 -2.11 -21.29
CA ALA A 406 -6.23 -1.76 -19.90
C ALA A 406 -6.49 -3.00 -19.02
N ILE A 407 -7.22 -4.00 -19.53
CA ILE A 407 -7.46 -5.26 -18.83
C ILE A 407 -6.13 -6.01 -18.66
N ARG A 408 -5.33 -6.14 -19.72
CA ARG A 408 -4.03 -6.82 -19.69
C ARG A 408 -3.10 -6.22 -18.65
N ASP A 409 -2.94 -4.90 -18.68
CA ASP A 409 -2.03 -4.15 -17.83
C ASP A 409 -2.37 -4.34 -16.34
N THR A 410 -3.67 -4.29 -16.00
CA THR A 410 -4.15 -4.36 -14.61
C THR A 410 -4.38 -5.78 -14.09
N THR A 411 -4.35 -6.81 -14.94
CA THR A 411 -4.73 -8.19 -14.51
C THR A 411 -3.84 -9.33 -15.02
N ALA A 412 -3.03 -9.13 -16.05
CA ALA A 412 -2.28 -10.20 -16.71
C ALA A 412 -0.77 -9.93 -16.82
N ASP A 413 -0.35 -8.66 -16.97
CA ASP A 413 1.06 -8.27 -17.02
C ASP A 413 1.68 -8.18 -15.60
N SER A 414 2.93 -7.70 -15.50
CA SER A 414 3.65 -7.58 -14.23
C SER A 414 2.90 -6.74 -13.19
N TYR A 415 2.21 -5.67 -13.61
CA TYR A 415 1.40 -4.84 -12.72
C TYR A 415 0.15 -5.58 -12.23
N GLY A 416 -0.55 -6.31 -13.10
CA GLY A 416 -1.64 -7.20 -12.69
C GLY A 416 -1.21 -8.34 -11.77
N GLY A 417 -0.05 -8.95 -12.04
CA GLY A 417 0.57 -9.96 -11.17
C GLY A 417 0.89 -9.41 -9.78
N TRP A 418 1.35 -8.17 -9.71
CA TRP A 418 1.55 -7.47 -8.44
C TRP A 418 0.24 -7.32 -7.68
N HIS A 419 -0.82 -6.80 -8.33
CA HIS A 419 -2.15 -6.67 -7.71
C HIS A 419 -2.73 -7.98 -7.20
N LEU A 420 -2.57 -9.09 -7.94
CA LEU A 420 -3.01 -10.44 -7.53
C LEU A 420 -2.36 -10.89 -6.21
N VAL A 421 -1.10 -10.52 -5.98
CA VAL A 421 -0.38 -10.90 -4.76
C VAL A 421 -0.64 -9.89 -3.64
N THR A 422 -0.57 -8.59 -3.92
CA THR A 422 -0.68 -7.54 -2.90
C THR A 422 -2.08 -7.44 -2.33
N ASN A 423 -3.15 -7.63 -3.13
CA ASN A 423 -4.51 -7.69 -2.60
C ASN A 423 -4.70 -8.81 -1.57
N VAL A 424 -3.97 -9.93 -1.71
CA VAL A 424 -4.03 -11.06 -0.78
C VAL A 424 -3.14 -10.85 0.45
N GLN A 425 -1.97 -10.25 0.30
CA GLN A 425 -0.93 -10.19 1.34
C GLN A 425 -0.90 -8.88 2.14
N SER A 426 -1.27 -7.76 1.54
CA SER A 426 -1.15 -6.43 2.14
C SER A 426 -1.99 -6.30 3.43
N GLY A 427 -1.41 -5.67 4.45
CA GLY A 427 -1.99 -5.52 5.80
C GLY A 427 -2.32 -6.82 6.54
N GLY A 428 -1.44 -7.83 6.47
CA GLY A 428 -1.47 -9.02 7.34
C GLY A 428 -2.09 -10.29 6.74
N GLY A 429 -2.51 -10.25 5.48
CA GLY A 429 -3.12 -11.37 4.77
C GLY A 429 -4.45 -11.89 5.34
N LEU A 430 -5.04 -12.88 4.66
CA LEU A 430 -6.37 -13.42 4.97
C LEU A 430 -6.50 -13.94 6.42
N PHE A 431 -5.43 -14.52 6.98
CA PHE A 431 -5.47 -15.07 8.34
C PHE A 431 -5.55 -13.98 9.41
N ALA A 432 -4.76 -12.90 9.29
CA ALA A 432 -4.79 -11.82 10.27
C ALA A 432 -6.16 -11.14 10.29
N GLN A 433 -6.75 -10.91 9.11
CA GLN A 433 -8.08 -10.32 8.97
C GLN A 433 -9.13 -11.17 9.71
N ARG A 434 -9.11 -12.49 9.56
CA ARG A 434 -9.99 -13.42 10.31
C ARG A 434 -9.78 -13.36 11.83
N LEU A 435 -8.55 -13.19 12.30
CA LEU A 435 -8.27 -13.07 13.73
C LEU A 435 -8.88 -11.79 14.30
N VAL A 436 -8.72 -10.66 13.62
CA VAL A 436 -9.30 -9.38 14.05
C VAL A 436 -10.82 -9.45 14.03
N THR A 437 -11.43 -9.95 12.95
CA THR A 437 -12.89 -10.15 12.87
C THR A 437 -13.39 -11.02 14.02
N ARG A 438 -12.73 -12.14 14.33
CA ARG A 438 -13.12 -13.02 15.45
C ARG A 438 -13.04 -12.31 16.80
N LYS A 439 -12.00 -11.50 17.01
CA LYS A 439 -11.79 -10.76 18.25
C LYS A 439 -12.90 -9.74 18.51
N HIS A 440 -13.40 -9.08 17.47
CA HIS A 440 -14.36 -7.98 17.58
C HIS A 440 -15.82 -8.39 17.34
N TYR A 441 -16.09 -9.62 16.89
CA TYR A 441 -17.45 -10.10 16.68
C TYR A 441 -18.19 -10.35 18.00
N ASP A 442 -19.42 -9.83 18.14
CA ASP A 442 -20.27 -10.01 19.33
C ASP A 442 -20.87 -11.43 19.38
N MET A 443 -20.04 -12.39 19.79
CA MET A 443 -20.41 -13.79 19.95
C MET A 443 -21.48 -13.97 21.04
N GLU A 444 -21.49 -13.14 22.08
CA GLU A 444 -22.50 -13.22 23.13
C GLU A 444 -23.89 -12.87 22.60
N ARG A 445 -24.01 -11.82 21.79
CA ARG A 445 -25.28 -11.51 21.10
C ARG A 445 -25.72 -12.64 20.19
N ALA A 446 -24.81 -13.20 19.39
CA ALA A 446 -25.13 -14.33 18.52
C ALA A 446 -25.63 -15.54 19.33
N LYS A 447 -24.97 -15.88 20.44
CA LYS A 447 -25.42 -16.94 21.35
C LYS A 447 -26.78 -16.62 21.98
N ARG A 448 -27.03 -15.39 22.43
CA ARG A 448 -28.35 -15.00 22.99
C ARG A 448 -29.47 -15.21 21.98
N LEU A 449 -29.26 -14.79 20.73
CA LEU A 449 -30.24 -15.01 19.65
C LEU A 449 -30.46 -16.50 19.37
N ALA A 450 -29.39 -17.29 19.32
CA ALA A 450 -29.47 -18.73 19.09
C ALA A 450 -30.17 -19.47 20.23
N ARG A 451 -29.90 -19.08 21.48
CA ARG A 451 -30.52 -19.69 22.67
C ARG A 451 -32.01 -19.35 22.75
N HIS A 452 -32.38 -18.11 22.45
CA HIS A 452 -33.79 -17.72 22.29
C HIS A 452 -34.49 -18.54 21.20
N ALA A 453 -33.87 -18.70 20.03
CA ALA A 453 -34.41 -19.51 18.93
C ALA A 453 -34.53 -21.01 19.29
N ALA A 454 -33.67 -21.51 20.18
CA ALA A 454 -33.67 -22.89 20.66
C ALA A 454 -34.48 -23.09 21.95
N ALA A 455 -35.14 -22.04 22.48
CA ALA A 455 -35.86 -22.05 23.75
C ALA A 455 -35.01 -22.55 24.95
N LEU A 456 -33.73 -22.17 24.98
CA LEU A 456 -32.81 -22.49 26.10
C LEU A 456 -32.85 -21.46 27.23
N ASP A 457 -33.50 -20.31 27.00
CA ASP A 457 -33.80 -19.23 27.95
C ASP A 457 -34.89 -18.29 27.41
#